data_AF-A0A3A8L0G1-F1
#
_entry.id   AF-A0A3A8L0G1-F1
#
_cell.length_a   1.000
_cell.length_b   1.000
_cell.length_c   1.000
_cell.angle_alpha   90.00
_cell.angle_beta   90.00
_cell.angle_gamma   90.00
#
_symmetry.space_group_name_H-M   'P 1'
#
loop_
_entity.id
_entity.type
_entity.pdbx_description
1 polymer ?
#
loop_
_entity_poly.entity_id
_entity_poly.type
_entity_poly.pdbx_seq_one_letter_code
_entity_poly.pdbx_strand_id
1 'polypeptide(L)'
;MATLNITYDGHSADVPVELERHISDPDVRRIAVELVRSGGVPGMHRFHLGDDAFQHYVVDRFRGPHGEERIYLRPKVPFGAC
;
A
#
# COMPACT_ATOMS: atom_id res chain seq x y z
N MET A 1 13.27 4.90 -6.99
CA MET A 1 11.92 5.37 -6.61
C MET A 1 10.97 4.22 -6.88
N ALA A 2 10.19 3.83 -5.88
CA ALA A 2 9.19 2.76 -6.02
C ALA A 2 7.79 3.38 -6.14
N THR A 3 6.87 2.67 -6.77
CA THR A 3 5.45 3.04 -6.76
C THR A 3 4.71 2.14 -5.79
N LEU A 4 4.08 2.74 -4.77
CA LEU A 4 3.19 2.06 -3.85
C LEU A 4 1.75 2.27 -4.30
N ASN A 5 1.12 1.22 -4.81
CA ASN A 5 -0.31 1.18 -5.08
C ASN A 5 -1.06 0.83 -3.79
N ILE A 6 -1.93 1.71 -3.33
CA ILE A 6 -2.77 1.49 -2.14
C ILE A 6 -4.19 1.29 -2.61
N THR A 7 -4.75 0.12 -2.34
CA THR A 7 -6.18 -0.14 -2.50
C THR A 7 -6.85 -0.08 -1.14
N TYR A 8 -7.92 0.70 -0.97
CA TYR A 8 -8.68 0.81 0.28
C TYR A 8 -10.11 1.26 -0.02
N ASP A 9 -11.11 0.64 0.62
CA ASP A 9 -12.54 1.04 0.49
C ASP A 9 -13.03 1.09 -0.98
N GLY A 10 -12.55 0.17 -1.82
CA GLY A 10 -12.88 0.13 -3.25
C GLY A 10 -12.15 1.15 -4.14
N HIS A 11 -11.31 2.01 -3.55
CA HIS A 11 -10.47 2.96 -4.27
C HIS A 11 -9.03 2.46 -4.38
N SER A 12 -8.36 2.72 -5.50
CA SER A 12 -6.94 2.41 -5.70
C SER A 12 -6.20 3.63 -6.22
N ALA A 13 -5.02 3.89 -5.66
CA ALA A 13 -4.18 5.02 -6.05
C ALA A 13 -2.70 4.66 -6.01
N ASP A 14 -1.95 5.19 -6.97
CA ASP A 14 -0.49 5.06 -7.05
C ASP A 14 0.18 6.24 -6.35
N VAL A 15 1.13 5.94 -5.46
CA VAL A 15 1.92 6.94 -4.74
C VAL A 15 3.41 6.68 -4.98
N PRO A 16 4.17 7.66 -5.53
CA PRO A 16 5.62 7.54 -5.60
C PRO A 16 6.20 7.61 -4.20
N VAL A 17 7.04 6.65 -3.85
CA VAL A 17 7.67 6.55 -2.54
C VAL A 17 9.17 6.31 -2.67
N GLU A 18 9.94 6.97 -1.82
CA GLU A 18 11.36 6.71 -1.63
C GLU A 18 11.50 5.67 -0.53
N LEU A 19 11.58 4.41 -0.92
CA LEU A 19 11.77 3.30 0.01
C LEU A 19 13.18 2.74 -0.12
N GLU A 20 13.74 2.34 1.01
CA GLU A 20 14.93 1.51 1.01
C GLU A 20 14.64 0.16 0.35
N ARG A 21 15.66 -0.43 -0.32
CA ARG A 21 15.52 -1.67 -1.11
C ARG A 21 15.05 -2.90 -0.32
N HIS A 22 15.03 -2.84 1.02
CA HIS A 22 14.70 -3.98 1.90
C HIS A 22 13.66 -3.63 2.97
N ILE A 23 12.64 -2.85 2.62
CA ILE A 23 11.56 -2.53 3.55
C ILE A 23 10.64 -3.73 3.83
N SER A 24 10.35 -3.95 5.12
CA SER A 24 9.51 -5.05 5.60
C SER A 24 8.01 -4.80 5.32
N ASP A 25 7.20 -5.86 5.23
CA ASP A 25 5.73 -5.73 5.06
C ASP A 25 5.06 -4.91 6.18
N PRO A 26 5.41 -5.10 7.47
CA PRO A 26 4.90 -4.25 8.54
C PRO A 26 5.20 -2.77 8.32
N ASP A 27 6.40 -2.44 7.84
CA ASP A 27 6.78 -1.04 7.58
C ASP A 27 6.01 -0.47 6.40
N VAL A 28 5.83 -1.23 5.31
CA VAL A 28 4.99 -0.80 4.18
C VAL A 28 3.58 -0.48 4.63
N ARG A 29 2.99 -1.32 5.49
CA ARG A 29 1.64 -1.09 6.04
C ARG A 29 1.60 0.17 6.91
N ARG A 30 2.59 0.36 7.79
CA ARG A 30 2.70 1.57 8.63
C ARG A 30 2.82 2.84 7.78
N ILE A 31 3.68 2.84 6.77
CA ILE A 31 3.84 3.97 5.85
C ILE A 31 2.53 4.27 5.12
N ALA A 32 1.81 3.24 4.67
CA ALA A 32 0.51 3.44 4.03
C ALA A 32 -0.52 4.09 4.96
N VAL A 33 -0.55 3.72 6.25
CA VAL A 33 -1.40 4.41 7.25
C VAL A 33 -1.06 5.89 7.30
N GLU A 34 0.23 6.22 7.41
CA GLU A 34 0.70 7.60 7.47
C GLU A 34 0.37 8.38 6.18
N LEU A 35 0.55 7.79 5.01
CA LEU A 35 0.22 8.40 3.72
C LEU A 35 -1.27 8.72 3.60
N VAL A 36 -2.15 7.80 3.98
CA VAL A 36 -3.60 8.02 3.92
C VAL A 36 -4.07 9.07 4.94
N ARG A 37 -3.49 9.07 6.14
CA ARG A 37 -3.81 10.05 7.20
C ARG A 37 -3.35 11.46 6.85
N SER A 38 -2.17 11.58 6.26
CA SER A 38 -1.59 12.88 5.85
C SER A 38 -2.19 13.44 4.57
N GLY A 39 -2.97 12.64 3.83
CA GLY A 39 -3.53 13.02 2.53
C GLY A 39 -2.53 12.90 1.38
N GLY A 40 -1.41 12.19 1.58
CA GLY A 40 -0.43 11.89 0.55
C GLY A 40 -0.90 10.88 -0.51
N VAL A 41 -2.07 10.27 -0.33
CA VAL A 41 -2.70 9.39 -1.32
C VAL A 41 -3.81 10.15 -2.07
N PRO A 42 -3.66 10.39 -3.38
CA PRO A 42 -4.65 11.11 -4.17
C PRO A 42 -6.03 10.45 -4.08
N GLY A 43 -7.06 11.23 -3.73
CA GLY A 43 -8.43 10.75 -3.62
C GLY A 43 -8.71 9.84 -2.41
N MET A 44 -7.73 9.62 -1.53
CA MET A 44 -7.84 8.72 -0.37
C MET A 44 -7.26 9.40 0.87
N HIS A 45 -8.01 10.36 1.41
CA HIS A 45 -7.67 11.05 2.66
C HIS A 45 -8.62 10.62 3.79
N ARG A 46 -8.06 9.99 4.83
CA ARG A 46 -8.81 9.53 6.01
C ARG A 46 -8.01 9.84 7.28
N PHE A 47 -8.27 10.99 7.90
CA PHE A 47 -7.55 11.45 9.10
C PHE A 47 -7.66 10.48 10.30
N HIS A 48 -8.81 9.83 10.47
CA HIS A 48 -9.08 8.89 11.58
C HIS A 48 -8.85 7.41 11.21
N LEU A 49 -8.01 7.11 10.21
CA LEU A 49 -7.64 5.73 9.89
C LEU A 49 -6.95 5.07 11.11
N GLY A 50 -7.26 3.83 11.47
CA GLY A 50 -6.58 3.10 12.57
C GLY A 50 -5.14 2.68 12.22
N ASP A 51 -4.28 2.46 13.22
CA ASP A 51 -2.90 1.97 13.00
C ASP A 51 -2.86 0.55 12.43
N ASP A 52 -3.92 -0.22 12.68
CA ASP A 52 -4.13 -1.60 12.25
C ASP A 52 -4.95 -1.71 10.96
N ALA A 53 -5.30 -0.59 10.31
CA ALA A 53 -6.18 -0.58 9.14
C ALA A 53 -5.71 -1.48 7.99
N PHE A 54 -4.39 -1.68 7.87
CA PHE A 54 -3.77 -2.52 6.86
C PHE A 54 -3.18 -3.83 7.42
N GLN A 55 -3.46 -4.20 8.68
CA GLN A 55 -2.86 -5.38 9.32
C GLN A 55 -3.11 -6.68 8.54
N HIS A 56 -4.29 -6.81 7.92
CA HIS A 56 -4.69 -7.99 7.14
C HIS A 56 -4.49 -7.83 5.63
N TYR A 57 -3.89 -6.73 5.19
CA TYR A 57 -3.65 -6.48 3.77
C TYR A 57 -2.42 -7.24 3.28
N VAL A 58 -2.46 -7.66 2.03
CA VAL A 58 -1.35 -8.32 1.35
C VAL A 58 -0.44 -7.26 0.76
N VAL A 59 0.88 -7.48 0.89
CA VAL A 59 1.92 -6.66 0.27
C VAL A 59 2.56 -7.48 -0.84
N ASP A 60 2.18 -7.20 -2.09
CA ASP A 60 2.79 -7.83 -3.27
C ASP A 60 3.90 -6.93 -3.82
N ARG A 61 5.03 -7.52 -4.21
CA ARG A 61 6.17 -6.79 -4.78
C ARG A 61 6.50 -7.31 -6.18
N PHE A 62 6.53 -6.41 -7.14
CA PHE A 62 6.89 -6.70 -8.52
C PHE A 62 8.08 -5.86 -8.95
N ARG A 63 8.96 -6.47 -9.74
CA ARG A 63 10.06 -5.78 -10.40
C ARG A 63 9.81 -5.79 -11.90
N GLY A 64 9.77 -4.60 -12.48
CA GLY A 64 9.64 -4.42 -13.92
C GLY A 64 10.95 -4.78 -14.66
N PRO A 65 10.87 -4.99 -15.99
CA PRO A 65 12.03 -5.35 -16.81
C PRO A 65 13.13 -4.27 -16.82
N HIS A 66 12.78 -3.02 -16.55
CA HIS A 66 13.70 -1.87 -16.49
C HIS A 66 14.13 -1.49 -15.07
N GLY A 67 13.87 -2.34 -14.07
CA GLY A 67 14.24 -2.08 -12.67
C GLY A 67 13.24 -1.21 -11.91
N GLU A 68 12.06 -0.96 -12.48
CA GLU A 68 10.92 -0.36 -11.77
C GLU A 68 10.51 -1.24 -10.59
N GLU A 69 10.28 -0.64 -9.43
CA GLU A 69 9.80 -1.35 -8.24
C GLU A 69 8.36 -0.95 -7.96
N ARG A 70 7.44 -1.91 -8.02
CA ARG A 70 6.02 -1.73 -7.75
C ARG A 70 5.62 -2.54 -6.53
N ILE A 71 5.02 -1.88 -5.56
CA ILE A 71 4.49 -2.49 -4.35
C ILE A 71 2.98 -2.30 -4.36
N TYR A 72 2.22 -3.36 -4.15
CA TYR A 72 0.77 -3.31 -4.05
C TYR A 72 0.35 -3.65 -2.63
N LEU A 73 -0.37 -2.74 -2.00
CA LEU A 73 -1.05 -2.95 -0.73
C LEU A 73 -2.54 -3.10 -1.01
N ARG A 74 -3.06 -4.31 -0.90
CA ARG A 74 -4.45 -4.64 -1.25
C ARG A 74 -5.12 -5.54 -0.23
N PRO A 75 -6.45 -5.47 -0.09
CA PRO A 75 -7.16 -6.35 0.82
C PRO A 75 -6.92 -7.81 0.43
N LYS A 76 -6.78 -8.68 1.42
CA LYS A 76 -6.71 -10.12 1.19
C LYS A 76 -8.04 -10.59 0.63
N VAL A 77 -8.05 -11.09 -0.60
CA VAL A 77 -9.20 -11.79 -1.15
C VAL A 77 -9.27 -13.18 -0.51
N PRO A 78 -10.42 -13.61 0.05
CA PRO A 78 -10.59 -14.98 0.49
C PRO A 78 -10.57 -15.87 -0.77
N PHE A 79 -9.58 -16.74 -0.88
CA PHE A 79 -9.62 -17.80 -1.88
C PHE A 79 -10.72 -18.79 -1.48
N GLY A 80 -11.71 -19.00 -2.35
CA GLY A 80 -12.68 -20.11 -2.23
C GLY A 80 -13.97 -19.85 -1.45
N ALA A 81 -14.39 -18.59 -1.25
CA ALA A 81 -15.75 -18.32 -0.78
C ALA A 81 -16.74 -18.40 -1.97
N CYS A 82 -17.11 -19.62 -2.34
CA CYS A 82 -18.26 -19.92 -3.21
C CYS A 82 -19.42 -20.47 -2.36
#